data_AF-A0A2N8U853-F1
#
_entry.id   AF-A0A2N8U853-F1
#
_cell.length_a   1.000
_cell.length_b   1.000
_cell.length_c   1.000
_cell.angle_alpha   90.00
_cell.angle_beta   90.00
_cell.angle_gamma   90.00
#
_symmetry.space_group_name_H-M   'P 1'
#
loop_
_entity.id
_entity.type
_entity.pdbx_description
1 polymer ?
#
loop_
_entity_poly.entity_id
_entity_poly.type
_entity_poly.pdbx_seq_one_letter_code
_entity_poly.pdbx_strand_id
1 'polypeptide(L)'
;MAKVTDPALILPISDIDLSRDENRKLRVAGHVTAVCPSDASLIVLTDPFPSSSSGCGSILVDLSLCTDQSSDTGGAGWSKKHPQQVPPDLKAAVMVIGHLTRRSQPVDVGFLRNPEKADWSQVQVRSAVPIKRGATPNRFFVLEALLVRALDHTFDLGLWNRAARVRSEHQWRMYRLEVEQQQQQQQKQEEEASRAGPAAVVDRKGKRKAIVID
;
A
#
# COMPACT_ATOMS: atom_id res chain seq x y z
N MET A 1 0.16 -14.91 -21.90
CA MET A 1 -0.05 -13.50 -21.45
C MET A 1 0.35 -13.41 -19.99
N ALA A 2 1.41 -12.68 -19.65
CA ALA A 2 1.76 -12.46 -18.25
C ALA A 2 0.66 -11.61 -17.60
N LYS A 3 0.04 -12.10 -16.51
CA LYS A 3 -0.90 -11.30 -15.70
C LYS A 3 -0.18 -10.03 -15.26
N VAL A 4 -0.62 -8.88 -15.74
CA VAL A 4 -0.17 -7.58 -15.23
C VAL A 4 -0.63 -7.51 -13.78
N THR A 5 0.28 -7.77 -12.84
CA THR A 5 -0.01 -7.63 -11.42
C THR A 5 -0.10 -6.16 -11.09
N ASP A 6 -1.13 -5.76 -10.35
CA ASP A 6 -1.29 -4.39 -9.84
C ASP A 6 -0.02 -3.96 -9.08
N PRO A 7 0.61 -2.81 -9.43
CA PRO A 7 1.77 -2.31 -8.71
C PRO A 7 1.42 -1.93 -7.27
N ALA A 8 2.31 -2.23 -6.33
CA ALA A 8 2.13 -1.83 -4.94
C ALA A 8 2.31 -0.31 -4.79
N LEU A 9 1.37 0.35 -4.09
CA LEU A 9 1.51 1.74 -3.67
C LEU A 9 2.62 1.85 -2.62
N ILE A 10 3.55 2.77 -2.83
CA ILE A 10 4.66 3.00 -1.89
C ILE A 10 4.28 4.17 -1.00
N LEU A 11 3.97 3.86 0.26
CA LEU A 11 3.52 4.84 1.25
C LEU A 11 4.25 4.62 2.57
N PRO A 12 4.65 5.69 3.28
CA PRO A 12 4.93 5.62 4.71
C PRO A 12 3.70 5.09 5.46
N ILE A 13 3.89 4.37 6.56
CA ILE A 13 2.75 3.85 7.36
C ILE A 13 1.86 5.01 7.84
N SER A 14 2.50 6.14 8.18
CA SER A 14 1.80 7.36 8.58
C SER A 14 0.88 7.97 7.53
N ASP A 15 1.08 7.64 6.26
CA ASP A 15 0.34 8.27 5.16
C ASP A 15 -0.75 7.36 4.60
N ILE A 16 -0.90 6.17 5.19
CA ILE A 16 -1.97 5.21 4.89
C ILE A 16 -3.28 5.75 5.44
N ASP A 17 -4.27 5.87 4.57
CA ASP A 17 -5.66 6.09 4.95
C ASP A 17 -6.37 4.74 4.87
N LEU A 18 -6.74 4.19 6.03
CA LEU A 18 -7.29 2.85 6.12
C LEU A 18 -8.58 2.67 5.31
N SER A 19 -9.37 3.73 5.13
CA SER A 19 -10.64 3.64 4.38
C SER A 19 -10.41 3.80 2.88
N ARG A 20 -9.53 4.74 2.49
CA ARG A 20 -9.17 4.97 1.08
C ARG A 20 -8.37 3.82 0.48
N ASP A 21 -7.47 3.24 1.29
CA ASP A 21 -6.47 2.27 0.83
C ASP A 21 -6.92 0.83 1.09
N GLU A 22 -8.16 0.61 1.54
CA GLU A 22 -8.74 -0.73 1.68
C GLU A 22 -8.66 -1.50 0.35
N ASN A 23 -8.25 -2.76 0.42
CA ASN A 23 -8.02 -3.68 -0.70
C ASN A 23 -6.90 -3.25 -1.68
N ARG A 24 -6.14 -2.21 -1.36
CA ARG A 24 -4.96 -1.82 -2.16
C ARG A 24 -3.76 -2.68 -1.79
N LYS A 25 -2.93 -2.94 -2.79
CA LYS A 25 -1.59 -3.50 -2.59
C LYS A 25 -0.64 -2.40 -2.15
N LEU A 26 -0.02 -2.56 -0.98
CA LEU A 26 0.87 -1.57 -0.38
C LEU A 26 2.29 -2.13 -0.24
N ARG A 27 3.28 -1.24 -0.30
CA ARG A 27 4.68 -1.48 0.05
C ARG A 27 5.08 -0.50 1.14
N VAL A 28 5.26 -1.02 2.35
CA VAL A 28 5.54 -0.25 3.56
C VAL A 28 6.86 -0.69 4.18
N ALA A 29 7.46 0.15 5.00
CA ALA A 29 8.65 -0.20 5.77
C ALA A 29 8.55 0.38 7.18
N GLY A 30 9.13 -0.31 8.15
CA GLY A 30 9.11 0.11 9.55
C GLY A 30 9.86 -0.86 10.45
N HIS A 31 9.74 -0.65 11.76
CA HIS A 31 10.31 -1.54 12.75
C HIS A 31 9.27 -2.52 13.30
N VAL A 32 9.68 -3.77 13.49
CA VAL A 32 8.89 -4.75 14.24
C VAL A 32 8.91 -4.37 15.71
N THR A 33 7.74 -4.00 16.23
CA THR A 33 7.60 -3.48 17.61
C THR A 33 6.88 -4.44 18.54
N ALA A 34 6.13 -5.38 17.99
CA ALA A 34 5.55 -6.48 18.74
C ALA A 34 5.29 -7.67 17.81
N VAL A 35 5.32 -8.86 18.38
CA VAL A 35 4.89 -10.12 17.76
C VAL A 35 3.78 -10.67 18.65
N CYS A 36 2.70 -11.17 18.06
CA CYS A 36 1.60 -11.75 18.82
C CYS A 36 2.09 -13.06 19.48
N PRO A 37 1.96 -13.20 20.81
CA PRO A 37 2.49 -14.38 21.51
C PRO A 37 1.74 -15.67 21.17
N SER A 38 0.46 -15.56 20.84
CA SER A 38 -0.36 -16.71 20.43
C SER A 38 -0.33 -17.01 18.93
N ASP A 39 0.23 -16.09 18.13
CA ASP A 39 0.29 -16.20 16.67
C ASP A 39 1.54 -15.48 16.15
N ALA A 40 2.62 -16.24 15.94
CA ALA A 40 3.89 -15.69 15.47
C ALA A 40 3.80 -15.06 14.07
N SER A 41 2.75 -15.32 13.30
CA SER A 41 2.56 -14.69 11.99
C SER A 41 2.05 -13.24 12.09
N LEU A 42 1.45 -12.87 13.21
CA LEU A 42 0.90 -11.53 13.42
C LEU A 42 1.91 -10.63 14.13
N ILE A 43 2.32 -9.56 13.44
CA ILE A 43 3.26 -8.57 13.97
C ILE A 43 2.69 -7.16 13.95
N VAL A 44 3.30 -6.26 14.73
CA VAL A 44 3.06 -4.81 14.66
C VAL A 44 4.26 -4.13 14.04
N LEU A 45 4.03 -3.52 12.87
CA LEU A 45 5.01 -2.71 12.16
C LEU A 45 4.76 -1.23 12.48
N THR A 46 5.79 -0.54 12.99
CA THR A 46 5.69 0.87 13.40
C THR A 46 6.65 1.74 12.59
N ASP A 47 6.17 2.91 12.17
CA ASP A 47 6.99 3.94 11.55
C ASP A 47 7.73 4.76 12.62
N PRO A 48 9.07 4.74 12.65
CA PRO A 48 9.84 5.56 13.59
C PRO A 48 9.83 7.06 13.26
N PHE A 49 9.44 7.45 12.04
CA PHE A 49 9.43 8.83 11.57
C PHE A 49 8.05 9.22 10.99
N PRO A 50 6.97 9.14 11.80
CA PRO A 50 5.63 9.41 11.32
C PRO A 50 5.48 10.88 10.93
N SER A 51 4.62 11.16 9.94
CA SER A 51 4.19 12.53 9.65
C SER A 51 3.53 13.16 10.89
N SER A 52 3.81 14.44 11.15
CA SER A 52 3.19 15.20 12.24
C SER A 52 1.68 15.35 12.09
N SER A 53 1.15 15.20 10.87
CA SER A 53 -0.29 15.26 10.55
C SER A 53 -0.99 13.89 10.60
N SER A 54 -0.27 12.81 10.90
CA SER A 54 -0.81 11.45 10.81
C SER A 54 -1.48 10.97 12.10
N GLY A 55 -2.59 10.25 11.95
CA GLY A 55 -3.22 9.48 13.02
C GLY A 55 -2.75 8.02 13.12
N CYS A 56 -1.94 7.51 12.20
CA CYS A 56 -1.61 6.08 12.07
C CYS A 56 -0.09 5.84 12.06
N GLY A 57 0.55 5.74 13.23
CA GLY A 57 1.99 5.47 13.31
C GLY A 57 2.36 3.98 13.19
N SER A 58 1.39 3.07 13.24
CA SER A 58 1.62 1.63 13.26
C SER A 58 0.49 0.85 12.59
N ILE A 59 0.81 -0.34 12.10
CA ILE A 59 -0.12 -1.23 11.38
C ILE A 59 0.08 -2.69 11.80
N LEU A 60 -1.01 -3.45 11.82
CA LEU A 60 -0.97 -4.90 11.96
C LEU A 60 -0.55 -5.54 10.64
N VAL A 61 0.36 -6.50 10.70
CA VAL A 61 0.82 -7.25 9.53
C VAL A 61 0.64 -8.74 9.81
N ASP A 62 -0.04 -9.43 8.91
CA ASP A 62 -0.20 -10.87 8.94
C ASP A 62 0.79 -11.50 7.95
N LEU A 63 1.70 -12.32 8.46
CA LEU A 63 2.76 -13.01 7.73
C LEU A 63 2.41 -14.46 7.42
N SER A 64 1.16 -14.91 7.60
CA SER A 64 0.75 -16.31 7.38
C SER A 64 1.03 -16.82 5.96
N LEU A 65 1.02 -15.93 4.96
CA LEU A 65 1.36 -16.24 3.57
C LEU A 65 2.87 -16.15 3.29
N CYS A 66 3.64 -15.56 4.20
CA CYS A 66 5.09 -15.48 4.13
C CYS A 66 5.68 -16.76 4.73
N THR A 67 5.86 -17.79 3.91
CA THR A 67 6.51 -19.03 4.35
C THR A 67 8.02 -18.87 4.45
N ASP A 68 8.64 -19.45 5.48
CA ASP A 68 10.10 -19.57 5.58
C ASP A 68 10.64 -20.24 4.31
N GLN A 69 11.56 -19.57 3.62
CA GLN A 69 12.26 -20.14 2.47
C GLN A 69 13.38 -21.05 2.97
N SER A 70 13.02 -22.15 3.63
CA SER A 70 13.95 -23.17 4.13
C SER A 70 13.91 -24.45 3.30
N SER A 71 13.97 -24.42 1.96
CA SER A 71 14.34 -25.64 1.20
C SER A 71 14.64 -25.41 -0.29
N ASP A 72 15.66 -26.15 -0.73
CA ASP A 72 16.30 -26.40 -2.04
C ASP A 72 15.51 -26.39 -3.37
N THR A 73 14.23 -26.06 -3.42
CA THR A 73 13.42 -26.18 -4.66
C THR A 73 12.86 -24.83 -5.12
N GLY A 74 13.66 -24.11 -5.91
CA GLY A 74 13.22 -23.43 -7.14
C GLY A 74 12.09 -22.38 -7.12
N GLY A 75 11.67 -21.81 -5.99
CA GLY A 75 10.48 -20.94 -5.94
C GLY A 75 10.69 -19.52 -5.41
N ALA A 76 10.54 -18.52 -6.28
CA ALA A 76 10.02 -17.15 -6.04
C ALA A 76 10.41 -16.36 -4.76
N GLY A 77 11.62 -16.54 -4.21
CA GLY A 77 12.17 -15.67 -3.16
C GLY A 77 12.99 -14.51 -3.75
N TRP A 78 13.01 -13.35 -3.09
CA TRP A 78 13.81 -12.18 -3.51
C TRP A 78 15.33 -12.46 -3.56
N SER A 79 15.84 -13.48 -2.85
CA SER A 79 17.23 -13.96 -2.94
C SER A 79 17.40 -15.30 -2.21
N LYS A 80 18.14 -16.25 -2.80
CA LYS A 80 18.56 -17.51 -2.14
C LYS A 80 19.58 -17.30 -1.01
N LYS A 81 20.23 -16.12 -0.93
CA LYS A 81 21.35 -15.87 -0.01
C LYS A 81 20.92 -15.44 1.39
N HIS A 82 19.69 -15.00 1.55
CA HIS A 82 19.14 -14.55 2.83
C HIS A 82 17.74 -15.14 2.99
N PRO A 83 17.60 -16.27 3.73
CA PRO A 83 16.29 -16.84 3.97
C PRO A 83 15.42 -15.80 4.68
N GLN A 84 14.17 -15.73 4.25
CA GLN A 84 13.15 -14.94 4.93
C GLN A 84 12.86 -15.62 6.28
N GLN A 85 13.08 -14.90 7.38
CA GLN A 85 12.82 -15.37 8.74
C GLN A 85 11.45 -14.85 9.19
N VAL A 86 10.53 -15.76 9.52
CA VAL A 86 9.19 -15.44 10.02
C VAL A 86 8.96 -16.16 11.36
N PRO A 87 8.70 -15.45 12.48
CA PRO A 87 8.62 -13.99 12.59
C PRO A 87 10.00 -13.32 12.47
N PRO A 88 10.05 -12.08 11.98
CA PRO A 88 11.25 -11.26 12.10
C PRO A 88 11.56 -10.92 13.56
N ASP A 89 12.83 -10.67 13.85
CA ASP A 89 13.26 -10.27 15.19
C ASP A 89 12.64 -8.94 15.64
N LEU A 90 12.36 -8.81 16.93
CA LEU A 90 11.97 -7.52 17.51
C LEU A 90 13.04 -6.47 17.23
N LYS A 91 12.59 -5.26 16.89
CA LYS A 91 13.42 -4.11 16.46
C LYS A 91 14.08 -4.28 15.09
N ALA A 92 13.88 -5.39 14.38
CA ALA A 92 14.32 -5.48 13.00
C ALA A 92 13.59 -4.42 12.15
N ALA A 93 14.33 -3.73 11.30
CA ALA A 93 13.75 -2.94 10.23
C ALA A 93 13.33 -3.91 9.11
N VAL A 94 12.07 -3.84 8.69
CA VAL A 94 11.54 -4.71 7.64
C VAL A 94 10.76 -3.90 6.63
N MET A 95 10.73 -4.42 5.40
CA MET A 95 9.88 -3.96 4.32
C MET A 95 8.85 -5.04 4.01
N VAL A 96 7.59 -4.64 3.91
CA VAL A 96 6.46 -5.53 3.69
C VAL A 96 5.72 -5.10 2.43
N ILE A 97 5.39 -6.07 1.59
CA ILE A 97 4.44 -5.90 0.48
C ILE A 97 3.24 -6.78 0.76
N GLY A 98 2.04 -6.21 0.78
CA GLY A 98 0.81 -6.93 1.12
C GLY A 98 -0.45 -6.21 0.64
N HIS A 99 -1.61 -6.81 0.89
CA HIS A 99 -2.90 -6.15 0.67
C HIS A 99 -3.45 -5.65 1.99
N LEU A 100 -3.93 -4.40 2.00
CA LEU A 100 -4.60 -3.87 3.18
C LEU A 100 -6.03 -4.40 3.23
N THR A 101 -6.31 -5.32 4.15
CA THR A 101 -7.61 -5.98 4.25
C THR A 101 -8.33 -5.51 5.50
N ARG A 102 -9.63 -5.21 5.36
CA ARG A 102 -10.51 -4.98 6.50
C ARG A 102 -11.12 -6.31 6.95
N ARG A 103 -10.83 -6.71 8.18
CA ARG A 103 -11.45 -7.88 8.82
C ARG A 103 -12.83 -7.54 9.37
N SER A 104 -13.72 -8.53 9.34
CA SER A 104 -15.05 -8.45 9.95
C SER A 104 -14.98 -8.50 11.47
N GLN A 105 -14.01 -9.23 12.02
CA GLN A 105 -13.75 -9.34 13.46
C GLN A 105 -12.47 -8.58 13.85
N PRO A 106 -12.46 -7.87 14.99
CA PRO A 106 -11.28 -7.15 15.44
C PRO A 106 -10.21 -8.14 15.90
N VAL A 107 -8.99 -7.95 15.42
CA VAL A 107 -7.81 -8.69 15.88
C VAL A 107 -7.58 -8.43 17.37
N ASP A 108 -7.23 -9.46 18.13
CA ASP A 108 -6.84 -9.28 19.52
C ASP A 108 -5.45 -8.63 19.62
N VAL A 109 -5.42 -7.44 20.19
CA VAL A 109 -4.20 -6.67 20.48
C VAL A 109 -4.04 -6.44 21.97
N GLY A 110 -4.70 -7.24 22.81
CA GLY A 110 -4.62 -7.18 24.27
C GLY A 110 -3.19 -7.31 24.78
N PHE A 111 -2.36 -8.09 24.09
CA PHE A 111 -0.93 -8.23 24.35
C PHE A 111 -0.16 -6.90 24.23
N LEU A 112 -0.68 -5.91 23.48
CA LEU A 112 -0.07 -4.58 23.40
C LEU A 112 -0.29 -3.75 24.66
N ARG A 113 -1.40 -3.96 25.37
CA ARG A 113 -1.84 -3.13 26.51
C ARG A 113 -1.27 -3.57 27.86
N ASN A 114 -0.99 -4.86 28.03
CA ASN A 114 -0.52 -5.43 29.29
C ASN A 114 0.76 -6.27 29.09
N PRO A 115 1.92 -5.64 28.84
CA PRO A 115 3.16 -6.39 28.68
C PRO A 115 3.52 -7.17 29.96
N GLU A 116 3.20 -6.68 31.15
CA GLU A 116 3.62 -7.29 32.41
C GLU A 116 2.88 -8.59 32.81
N LYS A 117 1.77 -8.94 32.13
CA LYS A 117 0.98 -10.15 32.42
C LYS A 117 1.28 -11.34 31.50
N ALA A 118 2.10 -11.16 30.48
CA ALA A 118 2.55 -12.29 29.67
C ALA A 118 3.60 -13.09 30.47
N ASP A 119 3.52 -14.40 30.49
CA ASP A 119 4.57 -15.25 31.08
C ASP A 119 5.79 -15.21 30.15
N TRP A 120 6.88 -14.60 30.63
CA TRP A 120 8.10 -14.27 29.88
C TRP A 120 9.26 -15.26 30.13
N SER A 121 8.96 -16.50 30.49
CA SER A 121 9.98 -17.54 30.68
C SER A 121 10.77 -17.91 29.41
N GLN A 122 10.52 -17.23 28.27
CA GLN A 122 11.37 -17.26 27.07
C GLN A 122 11.92 -15.88 26.69
N VAL A 123 13.16 -15.87 26.18
CA VAL A 123 13.91 -14.68 25.78
C VAL A 123 13.24 -14.02 24.56
N GLN A 124 12.52 -12.93 24.80
CA GLN A 124 12.42 -11.74 23.92
C GLN A 124 11.78 -10.60 24.72
N VAL A 125 12.63 -9.77 25.35
CA VAL A 125 12.19 -8.78 26.34
C VAL A 125 11.91 -7.41 25.71
N ARG A 126 10.67 -6.95 25.89
CA ARG A 126 10.07 -5.72 25.37
C ARG A 126 10.42 -4.43 26.14
N SER A 127 11.16 -4.53 27.26
CA SER A 127 11.35 -3.43 28.23
C SER A 127 12.35 -2.34 27.83
N ALA A 128 13.07 -2.47 26.71
CA ALA A 128 14.25 -1.65 26.41
C ALA A 128 14.03 -0.46 25.46
N VAL A 129 12.79 -0.10 25.07
CA VAL A 129 12.59 1.05 24.15
C VAL A 129 11.39 1.90 24.58
N PRO A 130 11.60 3.18 24.96
CA PRO A 130 10.50 4.13 25.07
C PRO A 130 10.05 4.50 23.65
N ILE A 131 9.11 3.74 23.08
CA ILE A 131 8.42 4.16 21.87
C ILE A 131 7.47 5.28 22.29
N LYS A 132 7.90 6.53 22.10
CA LYS A 132 7.11 7.74 22.35
C LYS A 132 5.73 7.56 21.70
N ARG A 133 4.69 7.36 22.52
CA ARG A 133 3.26 7.36 22.16
C ARG A 133 2.96 6.87 20.73
N GLY A 134 3.32 5.63 20.41
CA GLY A 134 2.77 4.98 19.23
C GLY A 134 1.28 4.73 19.46
N ALA A 135 0.40 5.31 18.64
CA ALA A 135 -1.02 4.99 18.65
C ALA A 135 -1.18 3.47 18.46
N THR A 136 -2.01 2.84 19.29
CA THR A 136 -2.35 1.41 19.12
C THR A 136 -2.87 1.19 17.70
N PRO A 137 -2.37 0.19 16.96
CA PRO A 137 -2.81 -0.02 15.59
C PRO A 137 -4.32 -0.31 15.55
N ASN A 138 -4.95 0.06 14.45
CA ASN A 138 -6.35 -0.27 14.23
C ASN A 138 -6.53 -1.79 14.20
N ARG A 139 -7.50 -2.31 14.95
CA ARG A 139 -7.74 -3.76 15.12
C ARG A 139 -8.48 -4.41 13.95
N PHE A 140 -9.10 -3.62 13.08
CA PHE A 140 -9.88 -4.12 11.95
C PHE A 140 -9.09 -4.16 10.66
N PHE A 141 -8.00 -3.41 10.54
CA PHE A 141 -7.20 -3.33 9.32
C PHE A 141 -5.89 -4.06 9.51
N VAL A 142 -5.64 -5.02 8.62
CA VAL A 142 -4.45 -5.86 8.65
C VAL A 142 -3.84 -5.84 7.26
N LEU A 143 -2.52 -5.66 7.20
CA LEU A 143 -1.77 -5.84 5.97
C LEU A 143 -1.43 -7.32 5.82
N GLU A 144 -2.15 -8.00 4.93
CA GLU A 144 -1.89 -9.41 4.61
C GLU A 144 -0.66 -9.48 3.70
N ALA A 145 0.47 -9.85 4.30
CA ALA A 145 1.78 -9.78 3.67
C ALA A 145 1.96 -10.89 2.66
N LEU A 146 2.32 -10.51 1.43
CA LEU A 146 2.78 -11.42 0.40
C LEU A 146 4.30 -11.62 0.47
N LEU A 147 5.01 -10.60 0.90
CA LEU A 147 6.47 -10.57 0.99
C LEU A 147 6.88 -9.75 2.21
N VAL A 148 7.83 -10.28 2.99
CA VAL A 148 8.56 -9.51 4.00
C VAL A 148 10.05 -9.68 3.78
N ARG A 149 10.80 -8.58 3.95
CA ARG A 149 12.25 -8.55 3.82
C ARG A 149 12.86 -7.78 4.97
N ALA A 150 13.84 -8.39 5.63
CA ALA A 150 14.71 -7.69 6.58
C ALA A 150 15.57 -6.65 5.84
N LEU A 151 15.64 -5.47 6.43
CA LEU A 151 16.47 -4.36 5.99
C LEU A 151 17.72 -4.32 6.86
N ASP A 152 18.87 -4.06 6.24
CA ASP A 152 20.11 -3.91 6.99
C ASP A 152 20.17 -2.55 7.69
N HIS A 153 21.19 -2.40 8.54
CA HIS A 153 21.43 -1.17 9.31
C HIS A 153 21.80 0.04 8.45
N THR A 154 22.08 -0.14 7.15
CA THR A 154 22.39 0.97 6.23
C THR A 154 21.13 1.58 5.62
N PHE A 155 19.99 0.91 5.74
CA PHE A 155 18.72 1.38 5.21
C PHE A 155 18.14 2.52 6.06
N ASP A 156 18.08 3.73 5.50
CA ASP A 156 17.48 4.90 6.15
C ASP A 156 15.95 4.94 5.92
N LEU A 157 15.19 4.57 6.95
CA LEU A 157 13.72 4.62 6.96
C LEU A 157 13.18 6.06 6.83
N GLY A 158 13.90 7.07 7.35
CA GLY A 158 13.50 8.47 7.22
C GLY A 158 13.64 8.95 5.78
N LEU A 159 14.75 8.59 5.12
CA LEU A 159 14.92 8.85 3.68
C LEU A 159 13.90 8.10 2.84
N TRP A 160 13.60 6.84 3.18
CA TRP A 160 12.53 6.07 2.54
C TRP A 160 11.18 6.80 2.62
N ASN A 161 10.79 7.29 3.80
CA ASN A 161 9.54 8.01 3.97
C ASN A 161 9.48 9.29 3.13
N ARG A 162 10.59 10.06 3.11
CA ARG A 162 10.70 11.27 2.27
C ARG A 162 10.58 10.93 0.78
N ALA A 163 11.29 9.90 0.32
CA ALA A 163 11.27 9.48 -1.08
C ALA A 163 9.88 8.97 -1.51
N ALA A 164 9.20 8.22 -0.64
CA ALA A 164 7.85 7.74 -0.88
C ALA A 164 6.84 8.88 -1.08
N ARG A 165 6.93 9.94 -0.25
CA ARG A 165 6.11 11.15 -0.39
C ARG A 165 6.39 11.90 -1.69
N VAL A 166 7.65 12.17 -2.00
CA VAL A 166 8.05 12.84 -3.25
C VAL A 166 7.55 12.07 -4.47
N ARG A 167 7.65 10.74 -4.45
CA ARG A 167 7.11 9.88 -5.51
C ARG A 167 5.59 10.01 -5.63
N SER A 168 4.88 10.01 -4.51
CA SER A 168 3.41 10.12 -4.50
C SER A 168 2.94 11.48 -5.03
N GLU A 169 3.60 12.57 -4.63
CA GLU A 169 3.34 13.91 -5.16
C GLU A 169 3.61 14.01 -6.67
N HIS A 170 4.70 13.39 -7.13
CA HIS A 170 5.02 13.34 -8.55
C HIS A 170 3.97 12.56 -9.34
N GLN A 171 3.56 11.39 -8.86
CA GLN A 171 2.49 10.59 -9.48
C GLN A 171 1.18 11.36 -9.58
N TRP A 172 0.81 12.09 -8.52
CA TRP A 172 -0.38 12.95 -8.53
C TRP A 172 -0.28 14.06 -9.57
N ARG A 173 0.88 14.74 -9.65
CA ARG A 173 1.10 15.80 -10.63
C ARG A 173 0.99 15.28 -12.07
N MET A 174 1.57 14.11 -12.34
CA MET A 174 1.48 13.49 -13.67
C MET A 174 0.04 13.10 -14.03
N TYR A 175 -0.70 12.49 -13.10
CA TYR A 175 -2.11 12.17 -13.30
C TYR A 175 -2.94 13.42 -13.65
N ARG A 176 -2.72 14.53 -12.96
CA ARG A 176 -3.42 15.79 -13.27
C ARG A 176 -3.13 16.29 -14.67
N LEU A 177 -1.86 16.26 -15.10
CA LEU A 177 -1.48 16.67 -16.45
C LEU A 177 -2.11 15.76 -17.52
N GLU A 178 -2.19 14.45 -17.28
CA GLU A 178 -2.86 13.50 -18.17
C GLU A 178 -4.36 13.77 -18.29
N VAL A 179 -5.04 14.02 -17.18
CA VAL A 179 -6.47 14.37 -17.16
C VAL A 179 -6.72 15.69 -17.88
N GLU A 180 -5.91 16.71 -17.64
CA GLU A 180 -6.01 18.02 -18.31
C GLU A 180 -5.77 17.89 -19.83
N GLN A 181 -4.82 17.06 -20.26
CA GLN A 181 -4.58 16.77 -21.67
C GLN A 181 -5.73 16.00 -22.33
N GLN A 182 -6.29 15.01 -21.65
CA GLN A 182 -7.45 14.24 -22.15
C GLN A 182 -8.68 15.14 -22.32
N GLN A 183 -8.93 16.05 -21.37
CA GLN A 183 -10.03 17.01 -21.48
C GLN A 183 -9.85 17.99 -22.65
N GLN A 184 -8.63 18.48 -22.88
CA GLN A 184 -8.36 19.35 -24.03
C GLN A 184 -8.50 18.62 -25.38
N GLN A 185 -8.12 17.33 -25.45
CA GLN A 185 -8.33 16.52 -26.65
C GLN A 185 -9.81 16.25 -26.92
N GLN A 186 -10.61 15.97 -25.89
CA GLN A 186 -12.07 15.80 -26.03
C GLN A 186 -12.74 17.10 -26.50
N GLN A 187 -12.38 18.26 -25.91
CA GLN A 187 -12.94 19.55 -26.34
C GLN A 187 -12.58 19.87 -27.80
N LYS A 188 -11.34 19.61 -28.24
CA LYS A 188 -10.96 19.79 -29.65
C LYS A 188 -11.73 18.87 -30.59
N GLN A 189 -11.95 17.60 -30.20
CA GLN A 189 -12.73 16.67 -31.00
C GLN A 189 -14.20 17.06 -31.08
N GLU A 190 -14.80 17.55 -29.98
CA GLU A 190 -16.18 18.06 -29.97
C GLU A 190 -16.34 19.36 -30.77
N GLU A 191 -15.34 20.25 -30.73
CA GLU A 191 -15.32 21.49 -31.51
C GLU A 191 -15.12 21.22 -33.02
N GLU A 192 -14.27 20.24 -33.39
CA GLU A 192 -14.15 19.77 -34.77
C GLU A 192 -15.41 19.02 -35.25
N ALA A 193 -16.03 18.19 -34.40
CA ALA A 193 -17.27 17.48 -34.72
C ALA A 193 -18.47 18.43 -34.86
N SER A 194 -18.52 19.51 -34.06
CA SER A 194 -19.57 20.54 -34.17
C SER A 194 -19.32 21.51 -35.33
N ARG A 195 -18.07 21.75 -35.73
CA ARG A 195 -17.72 22.43 -37.00
C ARG A 195 -18.01 21.58 -38.22
N ALA A 196 -17.88 20.26 -38.11
CA ALA A 196 -18.35 19.30 -39.11
C ALA A 196 -19.88 19.11 -39.00
N GLY A 197 -20.63 20.21 -39.18
CA GLY A 197 -22.08 20.11 -39.45
C GLY A 197 -22.34 19.17 -40.64
N PRO A 198 -23.56 18.59 -40.75
CA PRO A 198 -23.83 17.51 -41.70
C PRO A 198 -23.40 17.98 -43.08
N ALA A 199 -22.48 17.24 -43.71
CA ALA A 199 -22.07 17.51 -45.08
C ALA A 199 -23.35 17.68 -45.89
N ALA A 200 -23.59 18.90 -46.38
CA ALA A 200 -24.67 19.16 -47.30
C ALA A 200 -24.46 18.16 -48.44
N VAL A 201 -25.35 17.17 -48.54
CA VAL A 201 -25.43 16.29 -49.70
C VAL A 201 -25.81 17.22 -50.84
N VAL A 202 -24.80 17.71 -51.54
CA VAL A 202 -24.96 18.41 -52.80
C VAL A 202 -25.43 17.35 -53.78
N ASP A 203 -26.74 17.24 -53.92
CA ASP A 203 -27.37 16.50 -54.99
C ASP A 203 -26.87 17.10 -56.32
N ARG A 204 -26.30 16.25 -57.18
CA ARG A 204 -25.82 16.62 -58.52
C ARG A 204 -26.97 16.96 -59.49
N LYS A 205 -28.21 17.04 -59.04
CA LYS A 205 -29.34 17.56 -59.84
C LYS A 205 -30.20 18.50 -59.00
N GLY A 206 -30.12 19.79 -59.28
CA GLY A 206 -30.79 20.83 -58.51
C GLY A 206 -32.32 20.73 -58.48
N LYS A 207 -32.87 20.05 -57.46
CA LYS A 207 -34.25 20.23 -56.99
C LYS A 207 -34.31 20.15 -55.48
N ARG A 208 -34.75 21.25 -54.84
CA ARG A 208 -35.05 21.31 -53.40
C ARG A 208 -36.23 20.39 -53.10
N LYS A 209 -36.07 19.44 -52.16
CA LYS A 209 -37.20 18.74 -51.54
C LYS A 209 -37.56 19.47 -50.25
N ALA A 210 -38.83 19.86 -50.15
CA ALA A 210 -39.43 20.34 -48.91
C ALA A 210 -39.47 19.20 -47.89
N ILE A 211 -39.11 19.50 -46.65
CA ILE A 211 -39.27 18.62 -45.50
C ILE A 211 -40.71 18.81 -45.02
N VAL A 212 -41.52 17.74 -45.07
CA VAL A 212 -42.82 17.67 -44.41
C VAL A 212 -42.56 17.10 -43.01
N ILE A 213 -43.06 17.80 -42.00
CA ILE A 213 -43.08 17.36 -40.60
C ILE A 213 -44.54 16.98 -40.32
N ASP A 214 -44.80 15.74 -39.92
CA ASP A 214 -46.03 15.32 -39.24
C ASP A 214 -45.88 15.52 -37.72
#